data_AF-A0A3M3L7D7-F1
#
_entry.id   AF-A0A3M3L7D7-F1
#
_cell.length_a   1.000
_cell.length_b   1.000
_cell.length_c   1.000
_cell.angle_alpha   90.00
_cell.angle_beta   90.00
_cell.angle_gamma   90.00
#
_symmetry.space_group_name_H-M   'P 1'
#
loop_
_entity.id
_entity.type
_entity.pdbx_description
1 polymer ?
#
loop_
_entity_poly.entity_id
_entity_poly.type
_entity_poly.pdbx_seq_one_letter_code
_entity_poly.pdbx_strand_id
1 'polypeptide(L)'
;KDLAMADPWMLRKTFSVVIEKTARELAGTACLELDEVEPPRQEICCSRMFGKRLTELGPIKEAVATYMMRASEKLRAQGSVCKKIRVSIRTGMFNPDEAKYANGALVQLPYPTND
;
A
#
# COMPACT_ATOMS: atom_id res chain seq x y z
N LYS A 1 2.04 -29.54 -6.77
CA LYS A 1 2.41 -30.21 -8.05
C LYS A 1 1.51 -29.76 -9.19
N ASP A 2 0.21 -29.55 -8.94
CA ASP A 2 -0.78 -29.24 -9.98
C ASP A 2 -0.55 -27.91 -10.72
N LEU A 3 -0.06 -26.87 -10.04
CA LEU A 3 0.17 -25.57 -10.66
C LEU A 3 1.26 -25.60 -11.76
N ALA A 4 2.27 -26.45 -11.61
CA ALA A 4 3.36 -26.58 -12.58
C ALA A 4 2.94 -27.33 -13.85
N MET A 5 1.83 -28.10 -13.79
CA MET A 5 1.27 -28.86 -14.91
C MET A 5 0.07 -28.17 -15.57
N ALA A 6 -0.39 -27.06 -15.01
CA ALA A 6 -1.52 -26.31 -15.54
C ALA A 6 -1.13 -25.53 -16.82
N ASP A 7 -2.06 -25.39 -17.76
CA ASP A 7 -1.83 -24.65 -19.01
C ASP A 7 -1.55 -23.16 -18.69
N PRO A 8 -0.34 -22.64 -19.01
CA PRO A 8 0.03 -21.26 -18.73
C PRO A 8 -0.91 -20.25 -19.40
N TRP A 9 -1.43 -20.56 -20.59
CA TRP A 9 -2.34 -19.65 -21.30
C TRP A 9 -3.69 -19.53 -20.58
N MET A 10 -4.23 -20.63 -20.06
CA MET A 10 -5.42 -20.63 -19.23
C MET A 10 -5.23 -19.86 -17.92
N LEU A 11 -4.07 -20.01 -17.27
CA LEU A 11 -3.73 -19.30 -16.02
C LEU A 11 -3.66 -17.78 -16.22
N ARG A 12 -3.07 -17.34 -17.33
CA ARG A 12 -3.00 -15.92 -17.70
C ARG A 12 -4.38 -15.31 -17.86
N LYS A 13 -5.28 -16.02 -18.54
CA LYS A 13 -6.63 -15.54 -18.86
C LYS A 13 -7.55 -15.52 -17.63
N THR A 14 -7.41 -16.51 -16.75
CA THR A 14 -8.31 -16.68 -15.60
C THR A 14 -7.85 -15.89 -14.38
N PHE A 15 -6.53 -15.77 -14.17
CA PHE A 15 -5.97 -15.15 -12.98
C PHE A 15 -5.09 -13.95 -13.29
N SER A 16 -3.83 -14.17 -13.71
CA SER A 16 -2.89 -13.09 -14.00
C SER A 16 -1.64 -13.61 -14.72
N VAL A 17 -0.90 -12.68 -15.33
CA VAL A 17 0.44 -12.93 -15.91
C VAL A 17 1.44 -13.39 -14.85
N VAL A 18 1.26 -12.98 -13.58
CA VAL A 18 2.15 -13.39 -12.48
C VAL A 18 2.01 -14.88 -12.23
N ILE A 19 0.79 -15.40 -12.15
CA ILE A 19 0.53 -16.83 -11.93
C ILE A 19 0.99 -17.68 -13.12
N GLU A 20 0.82 -17.18 -14.35
CA GLU A 20 1.42 -17.80 -15.54
C GLU A 20 2.95 -17.96 -15.40
N LYS A 21 3.64 -16.88 -15.04
CA LYS A 21 5.11 -16.89 -14.87
C LYS A 21 5.54 -17.83 -13.76
N THR A 22 4.84 -17.83 -12.62
CA THR A 22 5.10 -18.76 -11.52
C THR A 22 4.93 -20.22 -11.96
N ALA A 23 3.90 -20.55 -12.75
CA ALA A 23 3.72 -21.90 -13.27
C ALA A 23 4.84 -22.33 -14.22
N ARG A 24 5.28 -21.44 -15.13
CA ARG A 24 6.42 -21.68 -16.03
C ARG A 24 7.73 -21.89 -15.26
N GLU A 25 7.94 -21.15 -14.19
CA GLU A 25 9.13 -21.26 -13.34
C GLU A 25 9.16 -22.54 -12.54
N LEU A 26 8.02 -22.96 -11.98
CA LEU A 26 7.88 -24.29 -11.36
C LEU A 26 8.07 -25.43 -12.37
N ALA A 27 7.83 -25.19 -13.66
CA ALA A 27 8.12 -26.11 -14.76
C ALA A 27 9.58 -26.02 -15.27
N GLY A 28 10.43 -25.19 -14.65
CA GLY A 28 11.86 -25.09 -14.95
C GLY A 28 12.25 -23.98 -15.92
N THR A 29 11.32 -23.11 -16.33
CA THR A 29 11.64 -21.94 -17.16
C THR A 29 11.82 -20.70 -16.27
N ALA A 30 13.05 -20.22 -16.10
CA ALA A 30 13.31 -18.98 -15.35
C ALA A 30 12.49 -17.82 -15.96
N CYS A 31 11.57 -17.26 -15.18
CA CYS A 31 10.61 -16.25 -15.64
C CYS A 31 10.56 -15.03 -14.71
N LEU A 32 10.98 -15.18 -13.46
CA LEU A 32 11.06 -14.10 -12.49
C LEU A 32 12.54 -13.84 -12.21
N GLU A 33 12.99 -12.61 -12.52
CA GLU A 33 14.31 -12.16 -12.08
C GLU A 33 14.26 -11.86 -10.58
N LEU A 34 15.31 -12.26 -9.87
CA LEU A 34 15.49 -11.87 -8.49
C LEU A 34 16.09 -10.47 -8.49
N ASP A 35 15.28 -9.45 -8.19
CA ASP A 35 15.80 -8.10 -7.96
C ASP A 35 16.70 -8.12 -6.71
N GLU A 36 18.01 -7.91 -6.89
CA GLU A 36 18.98 -7.86 -5.79
C GLU A 36 18.81 -6.62 -4.90
N VAL A 37 18.17 -5.57 -5.43
CA VAL A 37 17.95 -4.30 -4.74
C VAL A 37 16.48 -3.90 -4.87
N GLU A 38 15.79 -3.81 -3.74
CA GLU A 38 14.40 -3.36 -3.71
C GLU A 38 14.33 -1.91 -4.23
N PRO A 39 13.53 -1.62 -5.28
CA PRO A 39 13.49 -0.29 -5.87
C PRO A 39 13.00 0.74 -4.84
N PRO A 40 13.39 2.02 -4.96
CA PRO A 40 12.91 3.08 -4.09
C PRO A 40 11.38 3.08 -4.05
N ARG A 41 10.80 3.17 -2.84
CA ARG A 41 9.34 3.14 -2.67
C ARG A 41 8.73 4.33 -3.42
N GLN A 42 7.78 4.03 -4.30
CA GLN A 42 7.04 5.06 -5.04
C GLN A 42 6.00 5.77 -4.15
N GLU A 43 5.58 5.13 -3.06
CA GLU A 43 4.66 5.68 -2.07
C GLU A 43 5.15 5.39 -0.65
N ILE A 44 5.05 6.38 0.23
CA ILE A 44 5.32 6.23 1.66
C ILE A 44 4.01 6.31 2.42
N CYS A 45 3.64 5.20 3.06
CA CYS A 45 2.42 5.08 3.83
C CYS A 45 2.72 4.88 5.32
N CYS A 46 1.96 5.60 6.15
CA CYS A 46 1.90 5.45 7.59
C CYS A 46 0.43 5.29 7.99
N SER A 47 -0.03 4.04 8.11
CA SER A 47 -1.39 3.72 8.56
C SER A 47 -1.35 2.97 9.89
N ARG A 48 -2.32 3.28 10.76
CA ARG A 48 -2.52 2.65 12.07
C ARG A 48 -4.00 2.62 12.39
N MET A 49 -4.44 1.55 13.05
CA MET A 49 -5.77 1.47 13.63
C MET A 49 -5.75 2.13 15.01
N PHE A 50 -6.82 2.83 15.36
CA PHE A 50 -6.99 3.34 16.72
C PHE A 50 -7.38 2.19 17.65
N GLY A 51 -6.75 2.10 18.83
CA GLY A 51 -7.04 1.02 19.79
C GLY A 51 -8.43 1.11 20.43
N LYS A 52 -9.05 2.30 20.38
CA LYS A 52 -10.44 2.54 20.75
C LYS A 52 -11.12 3.41 19.71
N ARG A 53 -12.45 3.37 19.68
CA ARG A 53 -13.23 4.24 18.80
C ARG A 53 -13.04 5.70 19.23
N LEU A 54 -12.69 6.55 18.27
CA LEU A 54 -12.59 7.98 18.46
C LEU A 54 -13.82 8.65 17.86
N THR A 55 -14.43 9.54 18.63
CA THR A 55 -15.59 10.36 18.23
C THR A 55 -15.24 11.84 18.14
N GLU A 56 -14.12 12.24 18.74
CA GLU A 56 -13.65 13.62 18.78
C GLU A 56 -12.55 13.88 17.75
N LEU A 57 -12.53 15.12 17.23
CA LEU A 57 -11.59 15.52 16.20
C LEU A 57 -10.16 15.77 16.73
N GLY A 58 -10.01 16.16 18.00
CA GLY A 58 -8.71 16.48 18.60
C GLY A 58 -7.70 15.34 18.49
N PRO A 59 -7.99 14.15 19.04
CA PRO A 59 -7.09 12.99 18.97
C PRO A 59 -6.81 12.54 17.53
N ILE A 60 -7.76 12.73 16.61
CA ILE A 60 -7.59 12.40 15.19
C ILE A 60 -6.57 13.35 14.55
N LYS A 61 -6.64 14.65 14.83
CA LYS A 61 -5.68 15.64 14.33
C LYS A 61 -4.26 15.36 14.82
N GLU A 62 -4.10 15.05 16.10
CA GLU A 62 -2.80 14.68 16.68
C GLU A 62 -2.20 13.44 16.02
N ALA A 63 -3.03 12.42 15.77
CA ALA A 63 -2.61 11.22 15.07
C ALA A 63 -2.16 11.52 13.63
N VAL A 64 -2.91 12.34 12.89
CA VAL A 64 -2.54 12.75 11.53
C VAL A 64 -1.19 13.49 11.54
N ALA A 65 -0.99 14.45 12.44
CA ALA A 65 0.28 15.17 12.57
C ALA A 65 1.45 14.21 12.86
N THR A 66 1.26 13.27 13.79
CA THR A 66 2.26 12.26 14.13
C THR A 66 2.58 11.35 12.94
N TYR A 67 1.58 10.93 12.18
CA TYR A 67 1.78 10.05 11.02
C TYR A 67 2.45 10.78 9.85
N MET A 68 2.14 12.06 9.65
CA MET A 68 2.82 12.91 8.67
C MET A 68 4.29 13.09 9.04
N MET A 69 4.61 13.40 10.30
CA MET A 69 6.01 13.50 10.77
C MET A 69 6.80 12.22 10.47
N ARG A 70 6.24 11.05 10.78
CA ARG A 70 6.88 9.75 10.49
C ARG A 70 6.99 9.46 8.99
N ALA A 71 6.03 9.92 8.18
CA ALA A 71 6.11 9.80 6.73
C ALA A 71 7.24 10.68 6.17
N SER A 72 7.37 11.92 6.65
CA SER A 72 8.45 12.84 6.27
C SER A 72 9.83 12.29 6.69
N GLU A 73 9.96 11.68 7.87
CA GLU A 73 11.19 10.98 8.28
C GLU A 73 11.58 9.88 7.29
N LYS A 74 10.62 9.05 6.86
CA LYS A 74 10.86 8.00 5.85
C LYS A 74 11.23 8.57 4.48
N LEU A 75 10.58 9.67 4.07
CA LEU A 75 10.91 10.38 2.83
C LEU A 75 12.36 10.85 2.84
N ARG A 76 12.79 11.50 3.94
CA ARG A 76 14.16 11.97 4.13
C ARG A 76 15.17 10.82 4.15
N ALA A 77 14.86 9.72 4.85
CA ALA A 77 15.73 8.54 4.89
C ALA A 77 15.92 7.90 3.49
N GLN A 78 14.91 7.96 2.63
CA GLN A 78 15.00 7.52 1.24
C GLN A 78 15.62 8.56 0.29
N GLY A 79 15.91 9.78 0.77
CA GLY A 79 16.34 10.89 -0.09
C GLY A 79 15.28 11.33 -1.12
N SER A 80 14.00 11.07 -0.83
CA SER A 80 12.87 11.31 -1.74
C SER A 80 12.04 12.52 -1.31
N VAL A 81 11.29 13.09 -2.26
CA VAL A 81 10.33 14.18 -2.04
C VAL A 81 8.95 13.77 -2.55
N CYS A 82 7.89 14.34 -1.97
CA CYS A 82 6.52 14.07 -2.41
C CYS A 82 5.82 15.37 -2.86
N LYS A 83 4.96 15.25 -3.88
CA LYS A 83 4.12 16.35 -4.37
C LYS A 83 2.65 16.18 -4.00
N LYS A 84 2.23 14.96 -3.62
CA LYS A 84 0.84 14.62 -3.30
C LYS A 84 0.80 13.93 -1.95
N ILE A 85 -0.10 14.39 -1.08
CA ILE A 85 -0.38 13.80 0.22
C ILE A 85 -1.83 13.32 0.20
N ARG A 86 -2.07 12.09 0.66
CA ARG A 86 -3.41 11.55 0.86
C ARG A 86 -3.60 11.22 2.34
N VAL A 87 -4.65 11.78 2.94
CA VAL A 87 -5.10 11.43 4.29
C VAL A 87 -6.44 10.73 4.16
N SER A 88 -6.54 9.51 4.70
CA SER A 88 -7.77 8.72 4.66
C SER A 88 -8.15 8.26 6.06
N ILE A 89 -9.45 8.25 6.35
CA ILE A 89 -10.04 7.72 7.56
C ILE A 89 -11.10 6.68 7.21
N ARG A 90 -11.17 5.63 8.02
CA ARG A 90 -12.12 4.53 7.82
C ARG A 90 -12.58 3.97 9.16
N THR A 91 -13.84 3.59 9.27
CA THR A 91 -14.34 2.78 10.40
C THR A 91 -14.07 1.29 10.17
N GLY A 92 -14.03 0.51 11.25
CA GLY A 92 -13.70 -0.92 11.21
C GLY A 92 -14.63 -1.69 10.27
N MET A 93 -14.07 -2.57 9.44
CA MET A 93 -14.84 -3.39 8.49
C MET A 93 -15.55 -4.58 9.12
N PHE A 94 -15.16 -4.94 10.34
CA PHE A 94 -15.47 -6.24 10.95
C PHE A 94 -16.67 -6.20 11.91
N ASN A 95 -17.26 -5.03 12.17
CA ASN A 95 -18.52 -4.92 12.93
C ASN A 95 -19.69 -4.76 11.95
N PRO A 96 -20.58 -5.76 11.79
CA PRO A 96 -21.72 -5.69 10.87
C PRO A 96 -22.75 -4.64 11.28
N ASP A 97 -22.89 -4.42 12.59
CA ASP A 97 -23.93 -3.57 13.19
C ASP A 97 -23.55 -2.08 13.23
N GLU A 98 -22.35 -1.72 12.76
CA GLU A 98 -21.89 -0.33 12.74
C GLU A 98 -21.89 0.25 11.32
N ALA A 99 -22.27 1.53 11.24
CA ALA A 99 -22.18 2.28 9.99
C ALA A 99 -20.73 2.31 9.48
N LYS A 100 -20.54 1.79 8.28
CA LYS A 100 -19.26 1.83 7.56
C LYS A 100 -19.06 3.23 7.01
N TYR A 101 -17.94 3.83 7.34
CA TYR A 101 -17.52 5.13 6.87
C TYR A 101 -16.12 5.02 6.31
N ALA A 102 -15.90 5.62 5.15
CA ALA A 102 -14.59 5.78 4.54
C ALA A 102 -14.57 7.13 3.86
N ASN A 103 -13.55 7.93 4.13
CA ASN A 103 -13.33 9.19 3.43
C ASN A 103 -11.83 9.46 3.32
N GLY A 104 -11.45 10.29 2.35
CA GLY A 104 -10.08 10.74 2.23
C GLY A 104 -9.97 12.05 1.47
N ALA A 105 -8.98 12.83 1.86
CA ALA A 105 -8.58 14.06 1.20
C ALA A 105 -7.24 13.82 0.49
N LEU A 106 -7.12 14.34 -0.74
CA LEU A 106 -5.86 14.41 -1.47
C LEU A 106 -5.48 15.87 -1.62
N VAL A 107 -4.27 16.20 -1.20
CA VAL A 107 -3.69 17.53 -1.29
C VAL A 107 -2.48 17.45 -2.21
N GLN A 108 -2.44 18.35 -3.19
CA GLN A 108 -1.27 18.53 -4.04
C GLN A 108 -0.50 19.75 -3.55
N LEU A 109 0.78 19.55 -3.25
CA LEU A 109 1.68 20.60 -2.80
C LEU A 109 2.13 21.47 -3.99
N PRO A 110 2.44 22.75 -3.75
CA PRO A 110 2.88 23.67 -4.80
C PRO A 110 4.18 23.21 -5.46
N TYR A 111 5.08 22.61 -4.68
CA TYR A 111 6.32 22.00 -5.13
C TYR A 111 6.58 20.68 -4.38
N PRO A 112 7.37 19.75 -4.95
CA PRO A 112 7.78 18.55 -4.24
C PRO A 112 8.60 18.90 -3.00
N THR A 113 8.22 18.37 -1.84
CA THR A 113 8.95 18.58 -0.58
C THR A 113 8.97 17.29 0.26
N ASN A 114 9.89 17.23 1.20
CA ASN A 114 10.00 16.22 2.25
C ASN A 114 9.83 16.83 3.66
N ASP A 115 9.29 18.05 3.73
CA ASP A 115 9.00 18.76 4.97
C ASP A 115 7.83 18.14 5.75
#